data_AF-I4YBX0-F1
#
_entry.id   AF-I4YBX0-F1
#
_cell.length_a   1.000
_cell.length_b   1.000
_cell.length_c   1.000
_cell.angle_alpha   90.00
_cell.angle_beta   90.00
_cell.angle_gamma   90.00
#
_symmetry.space_group_name_H-M   'P 1'
#
loop_
_entity.id
_entity.type
_entity.pdbx_description
1 polymer ?
#
loop_
_entity_poly.entity_id
_entity_poly.type
_entity_poly.pdbx_seq_one_letter_code
_entity_poly.pdbx_strand_id
1 'polypeptide(L)'
;MYLRPSPVVVHDLTPELEKLYQTPASVQLDDRGFAVLNSEPQSSLEPLDEESCIAEIRNLLKEQLNAEKVIVWNIQHRDGKGHSDGADGKDAAPTDSVPAYRAHVDQDAKRAYEHIERENGGPIEKDKRVQIINVWRPCFDGIVDSPLSVCDYKTISNEDLGHTTDFFGSHYSILHNDKQKWCYIRDQQRHQVYFLRCFDSYDGKDGRARFVPHTAVEDKERACEKARQSVELRCIVVS
;
A
#
# COMPACT_ATOMS: atom_id res chain seq x y z
N MET A 1 19.12 -12.98 12.71
CA MET A 1 17.93 -13.51 13.41
C MET A 1 16.99 -14.03 12.32
N TYR A 2 16.81 -15.35 12.21
CA TYR A 2 15.87 -15.90 11.24
C TYR A 2 14.45 -15.71 11.80
N LEU A 3 13.71 -14.74 11.26
CA LEU A 3 12.30 -14.56 11.58
C LEU A 3 11.54 -15.78 11.02
N ARG A 4 10.98 -16.60 11.92
CA ARG A 4 10.08 -17.68 11.51
C ARG A 4 8.69 -17.09 11.27
N PRO A 5 7.97 -17.52 10.22
CA PRO A 5 6.59 -17.10 10.04
C PRO A 5 5.78 -17.52 11.28
N SER A 6 5.07 -16.55 11.86
CA SER A 6 4.15 -16.79 12.97
C SER A 6 2.73 -16.89 12.41
N PRO A 7 1.90 -17.85 12.86
CA PRO A 7 0.49 -17.86 12.50
C PRO A 7 -0.17 -16.60 13.05
N VAL A 8 -0.96 -15.92 12.23
CA VAL A 8 -1.68 -14.70 12.64
C VAL A 8 -3.13 -14.81 12.17
N VAL A 9 -4.07 -14.37 13.01
CA VAL A 9 -5.47 -14.24 12.61
C VAL A 9 -5.62 -13.02 11.71
N VAL A 10 -6.18 -13.22 10.52
CA VAL A 10 -6.47 -12.15 9.57
C VAL A 10 -7.99 -11.99 9.45
N HIS A 11 -8.49 -10.80 9.77
CA HIS A 11 -9.92 -10.48 9.80
C HIS A 11 -10.43 -10.09 8.41
N ASP A 12 -11.54 -10.68 7.99
CA ASP A 12 -12.19 -10.35 6.71
C ASP A 12 -12.98 -9.04 6.84
N LEU A 13 -12.60 -8.03 6.04
CA LEU A 13 -13.24 -6.72 5.97
C LEU A 13 -14.48 -6.70 5.07
N THR A 14 -14.74 -7.76 4.31
CA THR A 14 -15.90 -7.84 3.39
C THR A 14 -17.22 -7.42 4.05
N PRO A 15 -17.54 -7.85 5.30
CA PRO A 15 -18.76 -7.43 5.99
C PRO A 15 -18.83 -5.93 6.32
N GLU A 16 -17.71 -5.22 6.33
CA GLU A 16 -17.61 -3.80 6.71
C GLU A 16 -17.53 -2.85 5.51
N LEU A 17 -17.39 -3.37 4.28
CA LEU A 17 -17.10 -2.58 3.08
C LEU A 17 -18.08 -1.43 2.84
N GLU A 18 -19.38 -1.65 2.98
CA GLU A 18 -20.39 -0.60 2.80
C GLU A 18 -20.17 0.60 3.74
N LYS A 19 -19.80 0.33 5.00
CA LYS A 19 -19.47 1.38 5.95
C LYS A 19 -18.16 2.08 5.58
N LEU A 20 -17.17 1.31 5.12
CA LEU A 20 -15.89 1.87 4.68
C LEU A 20 -16.06 2.80 3.48
N TYR A 21 -16.87 2.42 2.48
CA TYR A 21 -17.16 3.24 1.30
C TYR A 21 -17.88 4.55 1.64
N GLN A 22 -18.68 4.57 2.70
CA GLN A 22 -19.37 5.77 3.17
C GLN A 22 -18.47 6.67 4.06
N THR A 23 -17.31 6.17 4.50
CA THR A 23 -16.38 6.93 5.35
C THR A 23 -15.35 7.65 4.47
N PRO A 24 -15.12 8.96 4.62
CA PRO A 24 -14.11 9.67 3.82
C PRO A 24 -12.74 9.00 3.92
N ALA A 25 -12.04 8.85 2.79
CA ALA A 25 -10.75 8.15 2.75
C ALA A 25 -9.71 8.80 3.69
N SER A 26 -9.70 10.12 3.80
CA SER A 26 -8.84 10.86 4.72
C SER A 26 -9.06 10.48 6.19
N VAL A 27 -10.32 10.28 6.60
CA VAL A 27 -10.69 9.84 7.95
C VAL A 27 -10.23 8.40 8.18
N GLN A 28 -10.43 7.50 7.21
CA GLN A 28 -9.96 6.11 7.31
C GLN A 28 -8.41 6.05 7.44
N LEU A 29 -7.69 6.82 6.62
CA LEU A 29 -6.24 6.88 6.68
C LEU A 29 -5.73 7.45 8.01
N ASP A 30 -6.34 8.54 8.50
CA ASP A 30 -5.96 9.13 9.79
C ASP A 30 -6.28 8.20 10.96
N ASP A 31 -7.33 7.38 10.86
CA ASP A 31 -7.74 6.46 11.91
C ASP A 31 -6.83 5.22 12.02
N ARG A 32 -6.56 4.55 10.89
CA ARG A 32 -5.96 3.20 10.88
C ARG A 32 -4.82 2.99 9.86
N GLY A 33 -4.45 4.02 9.11
CA GLY A 33 -3.33 3.99 8.16
C GLY A 33 -3.68 3.48 6.76
N PHE A 34 -4.88 2.96 6.55
CA PHE A 34 -5.37 2.55 5.23
C PHE A 34 -6.82 2.95 5.01
N ALA A 35 -7.19 3.18 3.75
CA ALA A 35 -8.58 3.35 3.33
C ALA A 35 -8.96 2.28 2.30
N VAL A 36 -10.24 1.95 2.27
CA VAL A 36 -10.83 1.11 1.22
C VAL A 36 -11.86 1.94 0.48
N LEU A 37 -11.77 1.96 -0.84
CA LEU A 37 -12.65 2.71 -1.72
C LEU A 37 -13.37 1.76 -2.68
N ASN A 38 -14.59 2.15 -3.07
CA ASN A 38 -15.27 1.58 -4.21
C ASN A 38 -15.05 2.50 -5.41
N SER A 39 -14.20 2.07 -6.34
CA SER A 39 -13.81 2.83 -7.52
C SER A 39 -13.62 1.87 -8.68
N GLU A 40 -14.55 1.89 -9.64
CA GLU A 40 -14.41 1.10 -10.87
C GLU A 40 -13.19 1.56 -11.69
N PRO A 41 -12.40 0.63 -12.26
CA PRO A 41 -11.28 1.00 -13.12
C PRO A 41 -11.80 1.65 -14.40
N GLN A 42 -11.19 2.77 -14.77
CA GLN A 42 -11.45 3.51 -15.99
C GLN A 42 -10.44 3.17 -17.09
N SER A 43 -9.27 2.64 -16.70
CA SER A 43 -8.23 2.14 -17.61
C SER A 43 -8.25 0.62 -17.76
N SER A 44 -7.69 0.12 -18.86
CA SER A 44 -7.39 -1.32 -18.99
C SER A 44 -6.30 -1.73 -17.98
N LEU A 45 -6.53 -2.84 -17.28
CA LEU A 45 -5.56 -3.43 -16.33
C LEU A 45 -4.83 -4.65 -16.93
N GLU A 46 -5.42 -5.30 -17.93
CA GLU A 46 -4.85 -6.45 -18.65
C GLU A 46 -5.21 -6.36 -20.15
N PRO A 47 -4.28 -5.93 -21.03
CA PRO A 47 -2.96 -5.36 -20.71
C PRO A 47 -3.08 -4.02 -19.97
N LEU A 48 -2.08 -3.67 -19.19
CA LEU A 48 -2.06 -2.43 -18.43
C LEU A 48 -1.88 -1.22 -19.35
N ASP A 49 -2.85 -0.32 -19.35
CA ASP A 49 -2.70 1.05 -19.88
C ASP A 49 -2.19 1.96 -18.76
N GLU A 50 -0.87 2.07 -18.64
CA GLU A 50 -0.21 2.80 -17.55
C GLU A 50 -0.59 4.29 -17.55
N GLU A 51 -0.66 4.95 -18.71
CA GLU A 51 -0.94 6.38 -18.79
C GLU A 51 -2.34 6.70 -18.27
N SER A 52 -3.35 5.96 -18.74
CA SER A 52 -4.72 6.11 -18.28
C SER A 52 -4.87 5.73 -16.81
N CYS A 53 -4.21 4.66 -16.35
CA CYS A 53 -4.24 4.23 -14.94
C CYS A 53 -3.63 5.29 -14.02
N ILE A 54 -2.49 5.87 -14.40
CA ILE A 54 -1.85 6.96 -13.66
C ILE A 54 -2.77 8.19 -13.60
N ALA A 55 -3.44 8.54 -14.72
CA ALA A 55 -4.36 9.67 -14.76
C ALA A 55 -5.58 9.45 -13.85
N GLU A 56 -6.17 8.26 -13.90
CA GLU A 56 -7.29 7.84 -13.05
C GLU A 56 -6.92 7.95 -11.56
N ILE A 57 -5.83 7.30 -11.14
CA ILE A 57 -5.42 7.28 -9.73
C ILE A 57 -5.02 8.67 -9.24
N ARG A 58 -4.39 9.49 -10.09
CA ARG A 58 -4.08 10.89 -9.77
C ARG A 58 -5.36 11.68 -9.44
N ASN A 59 -6.40 11.53 -10.25
CA ASN A 59 -7.67 12.22 -10.05
C ASN A 59 -8.38 11.70 -8.79
N LEU A 60 -8.40 10.38 -8.60
CA LEU A 60 -8.99 9.76 -7.41
C LEU A 60 -8.32 10.25 -6.12
N LEU A 61 -6.98 10.31 -6.06
CA LEU A 61 -6.27 10.82 -4.88
C LEU A 61 -6.54 12.32 -4.64
N LYS A 62 -6.59 13.13 -5.70
CA LYS A 62 -6.93 14.56 -5.59
C LYS A 62 -8.31 14.77 -4.98
N GLU A 63 -9.32 14.05 -5.45
CA GLU A 63 -10.68 14.15 -4.96
C GLU A 63 -10.79 13.64 -3.51
N GLN A 64 -10.29 12.44 -3.25
CA GLN A 64 -10.50 11.75 -1.98
C GLN A 64 -9.69 12.33 -0.82
N LEU A 65 -8.57 13.00 -1.11
CA LEU A 65 -7.67 13.59 -0.11
C LEU A 65 -7.62 15.11 -0.18
N ASN A 66 -8.45 15.75 -1.02
CA ASN A 66 -8.44 17.19 -1.29
C ASN A 66 -7.01 17.70 -1.60
N ALA A 67 -6.29 16.95 -2.44
CA ALA A 67 -4.88 17.22 -2.69
C ALA A 67 -4.70 18.30 -3.76
N GLU A 68 -3.80 19.25 -3.50
CA GLU A 68 -3.39 20.28 -4.46
C GLU A 68 -2.50 19.68 -5.55
N LYS A 69 -1.65 18.73 -5.18
CA LYS A 69 -0.69 18.08 -6.08
C LYS A 69 -0.59 16.59 -5.77
N VAL A 70 -0.55 15.78 -6.83
CA VAL A 70 -0.29 14.34 -6.76
C VAL A 70 0.77 13.99 -7.80
N ILE A 71 1.88 13.40 -7.34
CA ILE A 71 2.99 12.93 -8.18
C ILE A 71 3.00 11.40 -8.09
N VAL A 72 2.82 10.73 -9.22
CA VAL A 72 3.00 9.27 -9.32
C VAL A 72 4.38 9.03 -9.88
N TRP A 73 5.28 8.41 -9.11
CA TRP A 73 6.67 8.22 -9.54
C TRP A 73 7.00 6.77 -9.89
N ASN A 74 6.15 5.84 -9.48
CA ASN A 74 6.33 4.42 -9.76
C ASN A 74 4.99 3.73 -9.88
N ILE A 75 4.89 2.83 -10.85
CA ILE A 75 3.83 1.86 -11.02
C ILE A 75 4.48 0.47 -11.04
N GLN A 76 3.89 -0.48 -10.34
CA GLN A 76 4.32 -1.86 -10.32
C GLN A 76 3.14 -2.73 -10.69
N HIS A 77 3.30 -3.51 -11.76
CA HIS A 77 2.40 -4.61 -12.07
C HIS A 77 2.98 -5.90 -11.49
N ARG A 78 2.28 -6.51 -10.53
CA ARG A 78 2.70 -7.77 -9.92
C ARG A 78 1.93 -8.91 -10.58
N ASP A 79 2.66 -9.85 -11.16
CA ASP A 79 2.14 -11.14 -11.64
C ASP A 79 2.70 -12.25 -10.74
N GLY A 80 1.81 -12.94 -10.03
CA GLY A 80 2.16 -14.02 -9.11
C GLY A 80 2.84 -15.23 -9.77
N LYS A 81 2.97 -15.27 -11.10
CA LYS A 81 3.70 -16.32 -11.83
C LYS A 81 5.22 -16.19 -11.77
N GLY A 82 5.75 -15.05 -11.31
CA GLY A 82 7.20 -14.83 -11.13
C GLY A 82 7.98 -14.51 -12.41
N HIS A 83 8.85 -13.50 -12.28
CA HIS A 83 9.82 -12.95 -13.25
C HIS A 83 9.29 -12.53 -14.63
N SER A 84 8.96 -11.23 -14.76
CA SER A 84 9.27 -10.50 -15.99
C SER A 84 10.68 -9.93 -15.87
N ASP A 85 11.64 -10.56 -16.55
CA ASP A 85 12.93 -9.93 -16.85
C ASP A 85 12.66 -8.68 -17.71
N GLY A 86 12.75 -7.49 -17.13
CA GLY A 86 12.64 -6.26 -17.93
C GLY A 86 12.15 -5.03 -17.18
N ALA A 87 13.02 -4.44 -16.35
CA ALA A 87 12.99 -3.00 -16.13
C ALA A 87 14.44 -2.53 -15.91
N ASP A 88 15.10 -2.14 -17.00
CA ASP A 88 16.31 -1.32 -16.99
C ASP A 88 15.95 0.07 -16.43
N GLY A 89 15.80 0.15 -15.12
CA GLY A 89 15.60 1.38 -14.36
C GLY A 89 16.63 1.42 -13.23
N LYS A 90 17.78 2.04 -13.49
CA LYS A 90 18.77 2.32 -12.45
C LYS A 90 18.07 3.12 -11.33
N ASP A 91 18.23 2.66 -10.09
CA ASP A 91 17.82 3.30 -8.83
C ASP A 91 16.41 3.01 -8.27
N ALA A 92 15.61 2.14 -8.90
CA ALA A 92 14.49 1.48 -8.23
C ALA A 92 14.95 0.11 -7.71
N ALA A 93 14.74 -0.15 -6.42
CA ALA A 93 14.94 -1.48 -5.85
C ALA A 93 14.28 -2.55 -6.74
N PRO A 94 14.98 -3.63 -7.15
CA PRO A 94 14.38 -4.77 -7.80
C PRO A 94 13.15 -5.20 -7.00
N THR A 95 11.98 -4.90 -7.53
CA THR A 95 10.73 -5.34 -6.95
C THR A 95 10.44 -6.64 -7.66
N ASP A 96 10.79 -7.74 -7.00
CA ASP A 96 10.37 -9.04 -7.50
C ASP A 96 8.86 -8.98 -7.79
N SER A 97 8.46 -9.45 -8.95
CA SER A 97 7.04 -9.51 -9.37
C SER A 97 6.17 -10.36 -8.44
N VAL A 98 6.80 -11.11 -7.52
CA VAL A 98 6.12 -11.94 -6.53
C VAL A 98 5.55 -11.14 -5.35
N PRO A 99 4.47 -11.63 -4.74
CA PRO A 99 3.93 -11.10 -3.49
C PRO A 99 4.96 -11.04 -2.34
N ALA A 100 4.94 -9.96 -1.56
CA ALA A 100 5.82 -9.77 -0.40
C ALA A 100 5.23 -10.40 0.87
N TYR A 101 5.77 -11.55 1.28
CA TYR A 101 5.33 -12.33 2.46
C TYR A 101 5.95 -11.91 3.80
N ARG A 102 6.82 -10.89 3.80
CA ARG A 102 7.33 -10.29 5.03
C ARG A 102 6.50 -9.04 5.32
N ALA A 103 5.93 -8.97 6.52
CA ALA A 103 5.23 -7.77 6.99
C ALA A 103 6.20 -6.58 7.07
N HIS A 104 5.83 -5.49 6.40
CA HIS A 104 6.69 -4.32 6.26
C HIS A 104 5.89 -3.02 6.18
N VAL A 105 6.61 -1.91 6.36
CA VAL A 105 6.21 -0.56 5.95
C VAL A 105 7.28 -0.07 4.98
N ASP A 106 6.86 0.31 3.77
CA ASP A 106 7.74 0.64 2.65
C ASP A 106 8.76 1.74 2.90
N GLN A 107 8.44 2.69 3.77
CA GLN A 107 9.21 3.92 3.95
C GLN A 107 9.45 4.18 5.43
N ASP A 108 10.69 4.49 5.77
CA ASP A 108 10.93 5.34 6.92
C ASP A 108 10.88 6.83 6.54
N ALA A 109 10.91 7.71 7.53
CA ALA A 109 10.79 9.16 7.29
C ALA A 109 11.94 9.69 6.41
N LYS A 110 13.17 9.19 6.58
CA LYS A 110 14.32 9.64 5.80
C LYS A 110 14.13 9.31 4.33
N ARG A 111 13.80 8.06 4.02
CA ARG A 111 13.60 7.56 2.66
C ARG A 111 12.40 8.22 1.99
N ALA A 112 11.34 8.50 2.75
CA ALA A 112 10.18 9.25 2.28
C ALA A 112 10.58 10.66 1.82
N TYR A 113 11.32 11.41 2.63
CA TYR A 113 11.77 12.75 2.25
C TYR A 113 12.73 12.74 1.05
N GLU A 114 13.62 11.76 0.95
CA GLU A 114 14.49 11.58 -0.23
C GLU A 114 13.68 11.36 -1.52
N HIS A 115 12.63 10.52 -1.47
CA HIS A 115 11.71 10.35 -2.59
C HIS A 115 10.96 11.64 -2.90
N ILE A 116 10.41 12.29 -1.89
CA ILE A 116 9.65 13.54 -2.05
C ILE A 116 10.51 14.59 -2.75
N GLU A 117 11.73 14.84 -2.27
CA GLU A 117 12.61 15.86 -2.82
C GLU A 117 13.00 15.54 -4.27
N ARG A 118 13.37 14.28 -4.55
CA ARG A 118 13.76 13.86 -5.90
C ARG A 118 12.63 14.01 -6.91
N GLU A 119 11.46 13.46 -6.60
CA GLU A 119 10.34 13.40 -7.56
C GLU A 119 9.60 14.75 -7.67
N ASN A 120 9.65 15.59 -6.63
CA ASN A 120 9.11 16.94 -6.68
C ASN A 120 10.06 17.94 -7.36
N GLY A 121 11.36 17.62 -7.48
CA GLY A 121 12.39 18.52 -7.98
C GLY A 121 12.88 19.53 -6.93
N GLY A 122 12.80 19.17 -5.65
CA GLY A 122 13.15 20.01 -4.50
C GLY A 122 12.24 19.76 -3.30
N PRO A 123 12.56 20.33 -2.13
CA PRO A 123 11.74 20.17 -0.93
C PRO A 123 10.35 20.79 -1.11
N ILE A 124 9.35 20.20 -0.46
CA ILE A 124 8.01 20.78 -0.33
C ILE A 124 8.02 21.80 0.82
N GLU A 125 7.19 22.83 0.71
CA GLU A 125 7.04 23.85 1.74
C GLU A 125 6.61 23.23 3.10
N LYS A 126 7.19 23.72 4.20
CA LYS A 126 7.03 23.12 5.53
C LYS A 126 5.63 23.23 6.12
N ASP A 127 4.82 24.15 5.61
CA ASP A 127 3.42 24.37 6.00
C ASP A 127 2.45 23.45 5.25
N LYS A 128 2.90 22.76 4.20
CA LYS A 128 2.11 21.76 3.49
C LYS A 128 2.17 20.40 4.19
N ARG A 129 1.06 19.68 4.17
CA ARG A 129 1.05 18.26 4.52
C ARG A 129 1.47 17.47 3.30
N VAL A 130 2.47 16.61 3.46
CA VAL A 130 2.90 15.68 2.42
C VAL A 130 2.77 14.25 2.92
N GLN A 131 2.16 13.41 2.09
CA GLN A 131 1.97 12.00 2.35
C GLN A 131 2.56 11.17 1.22
N ILE A 132 3.01 9.97 1.53
CA ILE A 132 3.19 8.91 0.54
C ILE A 132 2.04 7.93 0.71
N ILE A 133 1.25 7.79 -0.35
CA ILE A 133 0.15 6.85 -0.43
C ILE A 133 0.44 5.87 -1.56
N ASN A 134 0.50 4.58 -1.25
CA ASN A 134 0.46 3.55 -2.27
C ASN A 134 -1.00 3.22 -2.56
N VAL A 135 -1.36 3.15 -3.84
CA VAL A 135 -2.69 2.72 -4.29
C VAL A 135 -2.57 1.33 -4.85
N TRP A 136 -3.26 0.37 -4.24
CA TRP A 136 -3.22 -1.04 -4.62
C TRP A 136 -4.58 -1.49 -5.15
N ARG A 137 -4.59 -2.08 -6.36
CA ARG A 137 -5.80 -2.50 -7.07
C ARG A 137 -5.61 -3.89 -7.70
N PRO A 138 -6.55 -4.83 -7.53
CA PRO A 138 -6.58 -6.07 -8.31
C PRO A 138 -6.74 -5.83 -9.81
N CYS A 139 -6.07 -6.61 -10.65
CA CYS A 139 -6.28 -6.57 -12.11
C CYS A 139 -7.54 -7.32 -12.56
N PHE A 140 -8.06 -8.22 -11.71
CA PHE A 140 -9.26 -9.00 -11.95
C PHE A 140 -10.05 -9.23 -10.66
N ASP A 141 -11.28 -9.73 -10.81
CA ASP A 141 -12.20 -9.95 -9.70
C ASP A 141 -11.97 -11.26 -8.97
N GLY A 142 -12.10 -11.24 -7.64
CA GLY A 142 -12.02 -12.46 -6.83
C GLY A 142 -10.58 -12.90 -6.60
N ILE A 143 -9.73 -12.02 -6.05
CA ILE A 143 -8.38 -12.40 -5.62
C ILE A 143 -8.47 -13.43 -4.49
N VAL A 144 -7.94 -14.63 -4.75
CA VAL A 144 -7.80 -15.72 -3.77
C VAL A 144 -6.33 -16.04 -3.50
N ASP A 145 -5.49 -16.07 -4.53
CA ASP A 145 -4.05 -16.25 -4.35
C ASP A 145 -3.42 -15.02 -3.70
N SER A 146 -2.65 -15.25 -2.64
CA SER A 146 -1.79 -14.24 -2.02
C SER A 146 -2.47 -12.90 -1.67
N PRO A 147 -3.68 -12.83 -1.09
CA PRO A 147 -4.39 -11.57 -0.88
C PRO A 147 -3.55 -10.57 -0.08
N LEU A 148 -3.77 -9.27 -0.34
CA LEU A 148 -3.12 -8.21 0.42
C LEU A 148 -3.78 -8.12 1.81
N SER A 149 -2.95 -8.19 2.83
CA SER A 149 -3.32 -7.96 4.23
C SER A 149 -2.69 -6.66 4.72
N VAL A 150 -3.44 -5.93 5.54
CA VAL A 150 -3.08 -4.65 6.15
C VAL A 150 -3.30 -4.72 7.65
N CYS A 151 -2.44 -4.06 8.45
CA CYS A 151 -2.58 -4.04 9.90
C CYS A 151 -3.15 -2.70 10.38
N ASP A 152 -4.14 -2.75 11.27
CA ASP A 152 -4.67 -1.55 11.91
C ASP A 152 -3.57 -0.85 12.73
N TYR A 153 -3.21 0.36 12.29
CA TYR A 153 -2.16 1.17 12.90
C TYR A 153 -2.32 1.34 14.42
N LYS A 154 -3.55 1.41 14.93
CA LYS A 154 -3.82 1.58 16.38
C LYS A 154 -3.38 0.40 17.23
N THR A 155 -3.08 -0.72 16.59
CA THR A 155 -2.62 -1.95 17.24
C THR A 155 -1.12 -2.17 17.13
N ILE A 156 -0.42 -1.26 16.45
CA ILE A 156 1.03 -1.26 16.30
C ILE A 156 1.67 -0.47 17.43
N SER A 157 2.68 -1.07 18.05
CA SER A 157 3.57 -0.44 19.02
C SER A 157 4.93 -0.13 18.39
N ASN A 158 5.70 0.79 18.97
CA ASN A 158 7.03 1.11 18.44
C ASN A 158 8.00 -0.07 18.56
N GLU A 159 7.77 -0.95 19.54
CA GLU A 159 8.53 -2.18 19.77
C GLU A 159 8.32 -3.21 18.66
N ASP A 160 7.23 -3.10 17.88
CA ASP A 160 6.97 -3.95 16.72
C ASP A 160 7.82 -3.54 15.50
N LEU A 161 8.46 -2.37 15.53
CA LEU A 161 9.16 -1.79 14.38
C LEU A 161 10.64 -2.18 14.38
N GLY A 162 10.98 -3.16 13.54
CA GLY A 162 12.36 -3.51 13.21
C GLY A 162 12.88 -2.62 12.08
N HIS A 163 13.52 -1.50 12.42
CA HIS A 163 14.18 -0.63 11.44
C HIS A 163 15.26 -1.41 10.68
N THR A 164 15.16 -1.42 9.36
CA THR A 164 16.06 -2.14 8.47
C THR A 164 16.56 -1.18 7.40
N THR A 165 17.88 -1.12 7.23
CA THR A 165 18.51 -0.45 6.09
C THR A 165 19.24 -1.51 5.28
N ASP A 166 18.86 -1.65 4.01
CA ASP A 166 19.49 -2.58 3.07
C ASP A 166 19.76 -1.87 1.73
N PHE A 167 20.14 -2.63 0.70
CA PHE A 167 20.46 -2.10 -0.62
C PHE A 167 19.27 -1.36 -1.28
N PHE A 168 18.04 -1.69 -0.89
CA PHE A 168 16.81 -1.13 -1.45
C PHE A 168 16.36 0.16 -0.72
N GLY A 169 17.00 0.48 0.40
CA GLY A 169 16.76 1.68 1.19
C GLY A 169 16.44 1.35 2.64
N SER A 170 15.70 2.25 3.26
CA SER A 170 15.40 2.20 4.69
C SER A 170 13.89 2.04 4.90
N HIS A 171 13.50 0.95 5.58
CA HIS A 171 12.12 0.52 5.79
C HIS A 171 11.94 -0.07 7.20
N TYR A 172 10.70 -0.37 7.56
CA TYR A 172 10.42 -1.13 8.79
C TYR A 172 9.98 -2.55 8.44
N SER A 173 10.68 -3.54 8.97
CA SER A 173 10.14 -4.88 9.12
C SER A 173 9.27 -4.94 10.37
N ILE A 174 8.19 -5.71 10.33
CA ILE A 174 7.24 -5.77 11.43
C ILE A 174 7.46 -7.05 12.21
N LEU A 175 7.80 -6.89 13.49
CA LEU A 175 7.94 -7.98 14.44
C LEU A 175 6.56 -8.42 14.88
N HIS A 176 6.40 -9.73 15.06
CA HIS A 176 5.11 -10.30 15.45
C HIS A 176 4.73 -9.89 16.89
N ASN A 177 3.47 -9.53 17.06
CA ASN A 177 2.85 -9.22 18.34
C ASN A 177 1.36 -9.60 18.30
N ASP A 178 0.88 -10.34 19.31
CA ASP A 178 -0.50 -10.86 19.38
C ASP A 178 -1.57 -9.76 19.41
N LYS A 179 -1.20 -8.51 19.73
CA LYS A 179 -2.13 -7.37 19.73
C LYS A 179 -2.44 -6.85 18.33
N GLN A 180 -1.61 -7.17 17.34
CA GLN A 180 -1.73 -6.69 15.96
C GLN A 180 -3.01 -7.21 15.32
N LYS A 181 -3.84 -6.31 14.82
CA LYS A 181 -5.06 -6.66 14.08
C LYS A 181 -4.81 -6.56 12.59
N TRP A 182 -4.58 -7.72 11.99
CA TRP A 182 -4.43 -7.87 10.55
C TRP A 182 -5.77 -8.08 9.89
N CYS A 183 -5.97 -7.46 8.73
CA CYS A 183 -7.22 -7.43 8.00
C CYS A 183 -6.98 -7.63 6.51
N TYR A 184 -7.93 -8.22 5.80
CA TYR A 184 -7.90 -8.37 4.34
C TYR A 184 -9.32 -8.28 3.78
N ILE A 185 -9.47 -8.19 2.46
CA ILE A 185 -10.78 -8.33 1.81
C ILE A 185 -10.81 -9.70 1.16
N ARG A 186 -11.75 -10.56 1.59
CA ARG A 186 -11.98 -11.85 0.95
C ARG A 186 -12.48 -11.65 -0.48
N ASP A 187 -11.89 -12.41 -1.40
CA ASP A 187 -12.26 -12.44 -2.81
C ASP A 187 -12.28 -11.03 -3.40
N GLN A 188 -11.23 -10.25 -3.15
CA GLN A 188 -11.21 -8.83 -3.46
C GLN A 188 -11.48 -8.57 -4.95
N GLN A 189 -12.40 -7.65 -5.23
CA GLN A 189 -12.84 -7.28 -6.57
C GLN A 189 -12.02 -6.11 -7.12
N ARG A 190 -11.95 -5.94 -8.45
CA ARG A 190 -11.14 -4.89 -9.09
C ARG A 190 -11.52 -3.46 -8.69
N HIS A 191 -12.78 -3.25 -8.30
CA HIS A 191 -13.29 -1.95 -7.86
C HIS A 191 -12.95 -1.64 -6.39
N GLN A 192 -12.47 -2.62 -5.63
CA GLN A 192 -12.16 -2.49 -4.21
C GLN A 192 -10.70 -2.07 -4.09
N VAL A 193 -10.47 -0.77 -3.99
CA VAL A 193 -9.13 -0.18 -4.03
C VAL A 193 -8.63 0.11 -2.62
N TYR A 194 -7.38 -0.26 -2.33
CA TYR A 194 -6.71 0.15 -1.11
C TYR A 194 -5.91 1.43 -1.33
N PHE A 195 -6.02 2.36 -0.39
CA PHE A 195 -4.99 3.37 -0.13
C PHE A 195 -4.19 2.94 1.08
N LEU A 196 -2.88 2.84 0.92
CA LEU A 196 -1.94 2.45 1.97
C LEU A 196 -1.07 3.66 2.30
N ARG A 197 -1.17 4.19 3.51
CA ARG A 197 -0.25 5.25 3.96
C ARG A 197 1.12 4.65 4.21
N CYS A 198 2.13 5.05 3.45
CA CYS A 198 3.52 4.66 3.72
C CYS A 198 4.26 5.76 4.50
N PHE A 199 3.81 7.01 4.39
CA PHE A 199 4.37 8.14 5.12
C PHE A 199 3.36 9.28 5.23
N ASP A 200 3.46 10.08 6.31
CA ASP A 200 2.72 11.32 6.50
C ASP A 200 3.59 12.31 7.29
N SER A 201 3.80 13.53 6.78
CA SER A 201 4.66 14.55 7.41
C SER A 201 4.13 15.05 8.74
N TYR A 202 2.87 14.78 9.06
CA TYR A 202 2.32 15.07 10.38
C TYR A 202 2.80 14.07 11.43
N ASP A 203 3.35 12.93 11.03
CA ASP A 203 4.05 11.95 11.87
C ASP A 203 3.30 11.61 13.17
N GLY A 204 2.00 11.35 13.04
CA GLY A 204 1.16 10.91 14.16
C GLY A 204 0.71 12.01 15.12
N LYS A 205 0.95 13.30 14.78
CA LYS A 205 0.31 14.42 15.48
C LYS A 205 -1.20 14.23 15.57
N ASP A 206 -1.75 14.55 16.73
CA ASP A 206 -3.17 14.37 17.07
C ASP A 206 -3.66 12.91 17.09
N GLY A 207 -2.73 11.94 17.17
CA GLY A 207 -3.04 10.51 17.28
C GLY A 207 -3.38 9.83 15.95
N ARG A 208 -3.12 10.49 14.81
CA ARG A 208 -3.37 9.92 13.48
C ARG A 208 -2.37 8.83 13.12
N ALA A 209 -2.72 7.98 12.17
CA ALA A 209 -1.81 6.95 11.68
C ALA A 209 -0.63 7.52 10.89
N ARG A 210 0.58 7.04 11.20
CA ARG A 210 1.83 7.42 10.52
C ARG A 210 2.03 6.67 9.21
N PHE A 211 1.60 5.41 9.18
CA PHE A 211 1.77 4.46 8.09
C PHE A 211 0.84 3.26 8.28
N VAL A 212 0.87 2.29 7.37
CA VAL A 212 0.22 0.99 7.50
C VAL A 212 1.19 -0.16 7.19
N PRO A 213 1.40 -1.08 8.15
CA PRO A 213 2.00 -2.37 7.87
C PRO A 213 1.15 -3.19 6.90
N HIS A 214 1.80 -3.82 5.93
CA HIS A 214 1.11 -4.69 4.98
C HIS A 214 1.98 -5.86 4.53
N THR A 215 1.32 -6.91 4.03
CA THR A 215 1.97 -8.12 3.53
C THR A 215 1.00 -8.93 2.66
N ALA A 216 1.53 -9.80 1.80
CA ALA A 216 0.74 -10.88 1.23
C ALA A 216 0.57 -12.01 2.26
N VAL A 217 -0.62 -12.59 2.31
CA VAL A 217 -0.90 -13.77 3.14
C VAL A 217 -1.30 -14.95 2.27
N GLU A 218 -1.01 -16.16 2.74
CA GLU A 218 -1.40 -17.40 2.05
C GLU A 218 -2.73 -17.91 2.63
N ASP A 219 -3.73 -18.12 1.78
CA ASP A 219 -4.94 -18.83 2.16
C ASP A 219 -4.74 -20.34 1.95
N LYS A 220 -4.34 -21.03 3.02
CA LYS A 220 -4.05 -22.47 2.97
C LYS A 220 -5.29 -23.36 2.85
N GLU A 221 -6.48 -22.80 3.07
CA GLU A 221 -7.73 -23.55 3.02
C GLU A 221 -8.31 -23.59 1.61
N ARG A 222 -7.90 -22.66 0.73
CA ARG A 222 -8.43 -22.52 -0.61
C ARG A 222 -7.33 -22.65 -1.66
N ALA A 223 -7.43 -23.69 -2.49
CA ALA A 223 -6.64 -23.78 -3.70
C ALA A 223 -7.09 -22.70 -4.69
N CYS A 224 -6.13 -22.05 -5.34
CA CYS A 224 -6.39 -21.13 -6.44
C CYS A 224 -5.50 -21.49 -7.63
N GLU A 225 -6.08 -21.57 -8.81
CA GLU A 225 -5.33 -21.83 -10.05
C GLU A 225 -4.82 -20.53 -10.71
N LYS A 226 -5.46 -19.39 -10.40
CA LYS A 226 -5.08 -18.09 -10.96
C LYS A 226 -4.20 -17.33 -9.98
N ALA A 227 -2.93 -17.17 -10.36
CA ALA A 227 -2.00 -16.35 -9.61
C ALA A 227 -2.48 -14.90 -9.49
N ARG A 228 -2.19 -14.25 -8.36
CA ARG A 228 -2.56 -12.86 -8.12
C ARG A 228 -1.99 -11.94 -9.19
N GLN A 229 -2.84 -11.06 -9.73
CA GLN A 229 -2.42 -9.94 -10.58
C GLN A 229 -2.95 -8.63 -9.99
N SER A 230 -2.06 -7.67 -9.79
CA SER A 230 -2.40 -6.38 -9.16
C SER A 230 -1.50 -5.26 -9.66
N VAL A 231 -2.02 -4.03 -9.64
CA VAL A 231 -1.22 -2.82 -9.82
C VAL A 231 -1.04 -2.10 -8.49
N GLU A 232 0.16 -1.58 -8.27
CA GLU A 232 0.53 -0.73 -7.15
C GLU A 232 1.12 0.57 -7.70
N LEU A 233 0.50 1.71 -7.39
CA LEU A 233 1.01 3.02 -7.76
C LEU A 233 1.51 3.72 -6.51
N ARG A 234 2.74 4.22 -6.54
CA ARG A 234 3.34 4.95 -5.43
C ARG A 234 3.21 6.45 -5.68
N CYS A 235 2.54 7.14 -4.77
CA CYS A 235 2.08 8.51 -5.00
C CYS A 235 2.49 9.45 -3.86
N ILE A 236 3.10 10.59 -4.21
CA ILE A 236 3.28 11.72 -3.29
C ILE A 236 2.03 12.56 -3.39
N VAL A 237 1.40 12.82 -2.24
CA VAL A 237 0.18 13.62 -2.13
C VAL A 237 0.49 14.87 -1.29
N VAL A 238 0.22 16.05 -1.83
CA VAL A 238 0.45 17.34 -1.18
C VAL A 238 -0.88 18.06 -0.99
N SER A 239 -1.14 18.50 0.25
CA SER A 239 -2.36 19.21 0.67
C SER A 239 -2.03 20.32 1.66
#